data_AF-A0A8H6GAV6-F1
#
_entry.id   AF-A0A8H6GAV6-F1
#
_cell.length_a   1.000
_cell.length_b   1.000
_cell.length_c   1.000
_cell.angle_alpha   90.00
_cell.angle_beta   90.00
_cell.angle_gamma   90.00
#
_symmetry.space_group_name_H-M   'P 1'
#
loop_
_entity.id
_entity.type
_entity.pdbx_description
1 polymer ?
#
loop_
_entity_poly.entity_id
_entity_poly.type
_entity_poly.pdbx_seq_one_letter_code
_entity_poly.pdbx_strand_id
1 'polypeptide(L)'
;MSSTQCDAQVQAQDSDTSRRAQWAAISKHQAELSDIWGKLEHHPSFNGVFSLGKDGILRSLGPDRDVHDAVPLSPHLIKALLDRLPFRPQNEIDFRGVDGRNTPKEQWYHPDKGLLPPPLMVKLAPEWLA
;
A
#
# COMPACT_ATOMS: atom_id res chain seq x y z
N MET A 1 19.28 29.45 -39.49
CA MET A 1 19.64 28.89 -38.16
C MET A 1 19.00 29.84 -37.15
N SER A 2 17.95 29.52 -36.39
CA SER A 2 18.06 28.73 -35.17
C SER A 2 16.71 28.70 -34.40
N SER A 3 15.55 28.59 -35.06
CA SER A 3 14.25 28.58 -34.33
C SER A 3 13.97 27.20 -33.71
N THR A 4 14.21 26.13 -34.46
CA THR A 4 13.89 24.74 -34.05
C THR A 4 14.79 24.21 -32.93
N GLN A 5 15.98 24.80 -32.74
CA GLN A 5 16.93 24.37 -31.73
C GLN A 5 16.56 24.87 -30.33
N CYS A 6 16.00 26.08 -30.23
CA CYS A 6 15.51 26.63 -28.97
C CYS A 6 14.28 25.86 -28.46
N ASP A 7 13.34 25.54 -29.33
CA ASP A 7 12.11 24.81 -28.97
C ASP A 7 12.41 23.40 -28.43
N ALA A 8 13.36 22.68 -29.06
CA ALA A 8 13.77 21.36 -28.60
C ALA A 8 14.50 21.39 -27.24
N GLN A 9 15.30 22.42 -26.99
CA GLN A 9 16.01 22.58 -25.72
C GLN A 9 15.05 22.92 -24.58
N VAL A 10 14.06 23.78 -24.82
CA VAL A 10 13.02 24.13 -23.84
C VAL A 10 12.17 22.90 -23.49
N GLN A 11 11.72 22.13 -24.49
CA GLN A 11 10.96 20.89 -24.25
C GLN A 11 11.76 19.84 -23.46
N ALA A 12 13.06 19.71 -23.73
CA ALA A 12 13.92 18.79 -22.99
C ALA A 12 14.13 19.23 -21.53
N GLN A 13 14.33 20.53 -21.29
CA GLN A 13 14.48 21.09 -19.95
C GLN A 13 13.20 20.97 -19.11
N ASP A 14 12.03 21.22 -19.72
CA ASP A 14 10.73 21.01 -19.08
C ASP A 14 10.52 19.54 -18.70
N SER A 15 10.93 18.62 -19.57
CA SER A 15 10.82 17.17 -19.30
C SER A 15 11.73 16.70 -18.16
N ASP A 16 12.98 17.18 -18.08
CA ASP A 16 13.91 16.81 -17.00
C ASP A 16 13.44 17.39 -15.65
N THR A 17 12.97 18.65 -15.65
CA THR A 17 12.40 19.29 -14.46
C THR A 17 11.17 18.54 -13.96
N SER A 18 10.27 18.15 -14.87
CA SER A 18 9.09 17.35 -14.55
C SER A 18 9.47 16.00 -13.94
N ARG A 19 10.44 15.29 -14.52
CA ARG A 19 10.93 14.00 -14.01
C ARG A 19 11.55 14.13 -12.62
N ARG A 20 12.33 15.17 -12.37
CA ARG A 20 12.93 15.44 -11.05
C ARG A 20 11.86 15.73 -10.00
N ALA A 21 10.87 16.54 -10.34
CA ALA A 21 9.73 16.81 -9.46
C ALA A 21 8.94 15.53 -9.15
N GLN A 22 8.69 14.69 -10.15
CA GLN A 22 8.04 13.40 -9.97
C GLN A 22 8.86 12.47 -9.06
N TRP A 23 10.17 12.36 -9.27
CA TRP A 23 11.05 11.54 -8.43
C TRP A 23 11.08 12.03 -6.97
N ALA A 24 11.15 13.35 -6.77
CA ALA A 24 11.10 13.94 -5.43
C ALA A 24 9.76 13.62 -4.72
N ALA A 25 8.64 13.71 -5.45
CA ALA A 25 7.33 13.34 -4.91
C ALA A 25 7.22 11.85 -4.56
N ILE A 26 7.71 10.95 -5.43
CA ILE A 26 7.77 9.51 -5.15
C ILE A 26 8.61 9.25 -3.90
N SER A 27 9.77 9.88 -3.80
CA SER A 27 10.68 9.74 -2.65
C SER A 27 10.03 10.22 -1.36
N LYS A 28 9.27 11.33 -1.41
CA LYS A 28 8.49 11.83 -0.27
C LYS A 28 7.42 10.83 0.18
N HIS A 29 6.63 10.28 -0.74
CA HIS A 29 5.59 9.31 -0.38
C HIS A 29 6.19 8.01 0.16
N GLN A 30 7.36 7.59 -0.35
CA GLN A 30 8.09 6.46 0.20
C GLN A 30 8.59 6.76 1.63
N ALA A 31 9.14 7.94 1.89
CA ALA A 31 9.54 8.32 3.25
C ALA A 31 8.34 8.35 4.22
N GLU A 32 7.24 9.00 3.82
CA GLU A 32 6.01 9.07 4.62
C GLU A 32 5.44 7.68 4.92
N LEU A 33 5.43 6.78 3.94
CA LEU A 33 5.01 5.39 4.15
C LEU A 33 5.91 4.67 5.15
N SER A 34 7.23 4.90 5.11
CA SER A 34 8.16 4.31 6.09
C SER A 34 7.89 4.82 7.51
N ASP A 35 7.58 6.11 7.67
CA ASP A 35 7.23 6.68 8.96
C ASP A 35 5.93 6.11 9.52
N ILE A 36 4.92 5.93 8.66
CA ILE A 36 3.67 5.26 9.03
C ILE A 36 3.94 3.81 9.43
N TRP A 37 4.70 3.08 8.63
CA TRP A 37 5.01 1.67 8.87
C TRP A 37 5.76 1.48 10.20
N GLY A 38 6.68 2.39 10.55
CA GLY A 38 7.43 2.33 11.81
C GLY A 38 6.61 2.71 13.06
N LYS A 39 5.46 3.36 12.89
CA LYS A 39 4.54 3.73 13.99
C LYS A 39 3.40 2.74 14.19
N LEU A 40 3.11 1.93 13.18
CA LEU A 40 2.02 0.97 13.22
C LEU A 40 2.34 -0.13 14.25
N GLU A 41 1.45 -0.34 15.21
CA GLU A 41 1.70 -1.29 16.29
C GLU A 41 1.72 -2.72 15.76
N HIS A 42 2.81 -3.43 16.02
CA HIS A 42 2.91 -4.84 15.70
C HIS A 42 2.12 -5.67 16.71
N HIS A 43 1.43 -6.71 16.22
CA HIS A 43 0.78 -7.64 17.12
C HIS A 43 1.83 -8.29 18.07
N PRO A 44 1.61 -8.31 19.41
CA PRO A 44 2.60 -8.72 20.41
C PRO A 44 3.16 -10.15 20.23
N SER A 45 2.38 -11.04 19.62
CA SER A 45 2.82 -12.42 19.36
C SER A 45 3.82 -12.55 18.21
N PHE A 46 4.13 -11.47 17.47
CA PHE A 46 4.97 -11.44 16.27
C PHE A 46 4.56 -12.39 15.12
N ASN A 47 3.50 -13.19 15.32
CA ASN A 47 2.90 -14.09 14.33
C ASN A 47 1.74 -13.41 13.56
N GLY A 48 1.62 -12.10 13.70
CA GLY A 48 0.67 -11.28 12.97
C GLY A 48 1.12 -10.99 11.54
N VAL A 49 0.25 -10.36 10.76
CA VAL A 49 0.54 -9.92 9.39
C VAL A 49 0.05 -8.50 9.16
N PHE A 50 0.76 -7.76 8.32
CA PHE A 50 0.23 -6.51 7.77
C PHE A 50 -0.59 -6.80 6.53
N SER A 51 -1.75 -6.18 6.42
CA SER A 51 -2.65 -6.35 5.28
C SER A 51 -3.24 -5.02 4.84
N LEU A 52 -3.14 -4.73 3.54
CA LEU A 52 -3.86 -3.63 2.91
C LEU A 52 -5.19 -4.15 2.37
N GLY A 53 -6.30 -3.68 2.95
CA GLY A 53 -7.64 -3.99 2.46
C GLY A 53 -8.00 -3.20 1.21
N LYS A 54 -8.96 -3.69 0.41
CA LYS A 54 -9.50 -2.99 -0.78
C LYS A 54 -10.26 -1.69 -0.44
N ASP A 55 -10.46 -1.44 0.84
CA ASP A 55 -10.97 -0.20 1.43
C ASP A 55 -9.87 0.84 1.71
N GLY A 56 -8.61 0.56 1.33
CA GLY A 56 -7.49 1.48 1.46
C GLY A 56 -6.91 1.59 2.88
N ILE A 57 -7.31 0.69 3.78
CA ILE A 57 -6.80 0.67 5.16
C ILE A 57 -5.69 -0.37 5.28
N LEU A 58 -4.53 0.07 5.77
CA LEU A 58 -3.43 -0.80 6.17
C LEU A 58 -3.64 -1.23 7.62
N ARG A 59 -3.71 -2.53 7.85
CA ARG A 59 -4.01 -3.14 9.16
C ARG A 59 -2.84 -3.99 9.64
N SER A 60 -2.56 -3.90 10.93
CA SER A 60 -1.81 -4.88 11.70
C SER A 60 -2.79 -5.91 12.23
N LEU A 61 -2.64 -7.16 11.79
CA LEU A 61 -3.55 -8.25 12.12
C LEU A 61 -2.87 -9.26 13.04
N GLY A 62 -3.59 -9.77 14.03
CA GLY A 62 -3.16 -10.92 14.81
C GLY A 62 -3.25 -12.25 14.02
N PRO A 63 -2.84 -13.36 14.66
CA PRO A 63 -2.91 -14.70 14.06
C PRO A 63 -4.33 -15.09 13.61
N ASP A 64 -5.33 -14.67 14.38
CA ASP A 64 -6.76 -14.94 14.13
C ASP A 64 -7.44 -13.88 13.27
N ARG A 65 -6.65 -12.94 12.72
CA ARG A 65 -7.12 -11.81 11.88
C ARG A 65 -7.95 -10.77 12.61
N ASP A 66 -7.84 -10.73 13.93
CA ASP A 66 -8.24 -9.58 14.73
C ASP A 66 -7.36 -8.37 14.38
N VAL A 67 -7.96 -7.18 14.34
CA VAL A 67 -7.26 -5.94 13.99
C VAL A 67 -6.65 -5.35 15.25
N HIS A 68 -5.32 -5.31 15.32
CA HIS A 68 -4.58 -4.71 16.42
C HIS A 68 -4.39 -3.21 16.21
N ASP A 69 -4.02 -2.82 14.99
CA ASP A 69 -3.83 -1.42 14.62
C ASP A 69 -4.22 -1.20 13.15
N ALA A 70 -4.59 0.02 12.80
CA ALA A 70 -5.07 0.36 11.48
C ALA A 70 -4.81 1.83 11.14
N VAL A 71 -4.39 2.08 9.89
CA VAL A 71 -4.14 3.41 9.36
C VAL A 71 -4.71 3.55 7.95
N PRO A 72 -5.39 4.67 7.63
CA PRO A 72 -5.90 4.92 6.29
C PRO A 72 -4.76 5.38 5.40
N LEU A 73 -4.65 4.80 4.21
CA LEU A 73 -3.68 5.24 3.23
C LEU A 73 -4.38 6.08 2.15
N SER A 74 -3.74 7.20 1.79
CA SER A 74 -4.12 7.96 0.59
C SER A 74 -3.75 7.17 -0.68
N PRO A 75 -4.31 7.51 -1.85
CA PRO A 75 -3.99 6.81 -3.10
C PRO A 75 -2.48 6.80 -3.42
N HIS A 76 -1.76 7.86 -3.06
CA HIS A 76 -0.31 7.95 -3.26
C HIS A 76 0.47 7.02 -2.32
N LEU A 77 0.02 6.85 -1.07
CA LEU A 77 0.62 5.94 -0.10
C LEU A 77 0.29 4.48 -0.41
N ILE A 78 -0.92 4.20 -0.89
CA ILE A 78 -1.29 2.89 -1.45
C ILE A 78 -0.32 2.54 -2.58
N LYS A 79 -0.13 3.45 -3.55
CA LYS A 79 0.84 3.23 -4.63
C LYS A 79 2.27 3.02 -4.11
N ALA A 80 2.72 3.84 -3.16
CA ALA A 80 4.03 3.70 -2.57
C ALA A 80 4.23 2.32 -1.90
N LEU A 81 3.19 1.78 -1.27
CA LEU A 81 3.21 0.45 -0.67
C LEU A 81 3.26 -0.64 -1.73
N LEU A 82 2.42 -0.56 -2.76
CA LEU A 82 2.41 -1.52 -3.86
C LEU A 82 3.76 -1.58 -4.60
N ASP A 83 4.48 -0.45 -4.69
CA ASP A 83 5.82 -0.37 -5.29
C ASP A 83 6.92 -1.07 -4.48
N ARG A 84 6.67 -1.39 -3.20
CA ARG A 84 7.59 -2.19 -2.37
C ARG A 84 7.36 -3.69 -2.48
N LEU A 85 6.24 -4.10 -3.08
CA LEU A 85 5.82 -5.49 -3.18
C LEU A 85 6.12 -6.03 -4.59
N PRO A 86 6.20 -7.37 -4.76
CA PRO A 86 6.24 -7.95 -6.10
C PRO A 86 5.05 -7.48 -6.93
N PHE A 87 5.32 -7.07 -8.18
CA PHE A 87 4.29 -6.56 -9.08
C PHE A 87 3.17 -7.59 -9.29
N ARG A 88 1.92 -7.14 -9.14
CA ARG A 88 0.71 -7.91 -9.42
C ARG A 88 -0.23 -7.05 -10.26
N PRO A 89 -0.56 -7.42 -11.51
CA PRO A 89 -1.48 -6.65 -12.35
C PRO A 89 -2.86 -6.41 -11.71
N GLN A 90 -3.34 -7.38 -10.94
CA GLN A 90 -4.64 -7.28 -10.24
C GLN A 90 -4.70 -6.08 -9.28
N ASN A 91 -3.56 -5.62 -8.73
CA ASN A 91 -3.52 -4.46 -7.85
C ASN A 91 -3.96 -3.17 -8.58
N GLU A 92 -3.74 -3.06 -9.89
CA GLU A 92 -4.19 -1.90 -10.67
C GLU A 92 -5.70 -1.85 -10.84
N ILE A 93 -6.39 -2.99 -10.68
CA ILE A 93 -7.84 -3.09 -10.70
C ILE A 93 -8.37 -2.87 -9.29
N ASP A 94 -7.80 -3.59 -8.31
CA ASP A 94 -8.28 -3.62 -6.93
C ASP A 94 -8.13 -2.29 -6.20
N PHE A 95 -7.13 -1.49 -6.55
CA PHE A 95 -6.81 -0.23 -5.85
C PHE A 95 -7.05 1.03 -6.69
N ARG A 96 -7.62 0.91 -7.90
CA ARG A 96 -7.94 2.07 -8.73
C ARG A 96 -9.01 2.94 -8.06
N GLY A 97 -8.64 4.18 -7.74
CA GLY A 97 -9.55 5.14 -7.12
C GLY A 97 -9.83 4.88 -5.64
N VAL A 98 -9.14 3.92 -5.01
CA VAL A 98 -9.28 3.63 -3.59
C VAL A 98 -8.55 4.71 -2.78
N ASP A 99 -9.25 5.26 -1.78
CA ASP A 99 -8.70 6.22 -0.81
C ASP A 99 -9.22 5.86 0.58
N GLY A 100 -8.34 5.33 1.43
CA GLY A 100 -8.70 4.88 2.77
C GLY A 100 -9.17 5.99 3.69
N ARG A 101 -8.90 7.26 3.37
CA ARG A 101 -9.37 8.41 4.14
C ARG A 101 -10.88 8.62 4.03
N ASN A 102 -11.50 8.02 3.01
CA ASN A 102 -12.95 8.04 2.83
C ASN A 102 -13.66 6.89 3.57
N THR A 103 -12.91 5.94 4.12
CA THR A 103 -13.45 4.80 4.86
C THR A 103 -13.76 5.22 6.31
N PRO A 104 -15.01 5.05 6.79
CA PRO A 104 -15.39 5.30 8.18
C PRO A 104 -14.47 4.61 9.19
N LYS A 105 -14.13 5.31 10.27
CA LYS A 105 -13.15 4.83 11.26
C LYS A 105 -13.57 3.52 11.93
N GLU A 106 -14.87 3.30 12.09
CA GLU A 106 -15.43 2.08 12.65
C GLU A 106 -15.06 0.85 11.79
N GLN A 107 -15.02 1.01 10.46
CA GLN A 107 -14.65 -0.07 9.53
C GLN A 107 -13.15 -0.38 9.56
N TRP A 108 -12.31 0.49 10.13
CA TRP A 108 -10.88 0.22 10.23
C TRP A 108 -10.62 -0.99 11.13
N TYR A 109 -11.33 -1.08 12.25
CA TYR A 109 -11.19 -2.16 13.24
C TYR A 109 -12.28 -3.24 13.12
N HIS A 110 -13.34 -2.99 12.34
CA HIS A 110 -14.40 -3.94 12.04
C HIS A 110 -14.60 -4.11 10.52
N PRO A 111 -13.59 -4.61 9.78
CA PRO A 111 -13.70 -4.79 8.34
C PRO A 111 -14.64 -5.95 7.98
N ASP A 112 -15.19 -5.88 6.77
CA ASP A 112 -15.81 -7.04 6.15
C ASP A 112 -14.78 -8.17 6.03
N LYS A 113 -15.19 -9.40 6.33
CA LYS A 113 -14.29 -10.57 6.34
C LYS A 113 -13.59 -10.80 5.00
N GLY A 114 -14.19 -10.38 3.89
CA GLY A 114 -13.59 -10.47 2.55
C GLY A 114 -12.41 -9.51 2.30
N LEU A 115 -12.20 -8.52 3.17
CA LEU A 115 -11.07 -7.59 3.13
C LEU A 115 -9.84 -8.12 3.88
N LEU A 116 -10.02 -9.17 4.69
CA LEU A 116 -8.95 -9.78 5.47
C LEU A 116 -8.35 -10.99 4.75
N PRO A 117 -7.02 -11.20 4.84
CA PRO A 117 -6.40 -12.39 4.30
C PRO A 117 -6.81 -13.62 5.14
N PRO A 118 -6.84 -14.83 4.55
CA PRO A 118 -7.19 -16.04 5.29
C PRO A 118 -6.25 -16.23 6.49
N PRO A 119 -6.71 -16.78 7.64
CA PRO A 119 -5.87 -17.10 8.79
C PRO A 119 -4.66 -17.96 8.40
N LEU A 120 -3.55 -17.83 9.16
CA LEU A 120 -2.39 -18.71 8.99
C LEU A 120 -2.76 -20.08 9.57
N MET A 121 -3.58 -20.86 8.87
CA MET A 121 -3.88 -22.22 9.28
C MET A 121 -2.61 -23.05 9.15
N VAL A 122 -2.08 -23.55 10.28
CA VAL A 122 -1.28 -24.78 10.24
C VAL A 122 -2.21 -25.83 9.63
N LYS A 123 -1.89 -26.25 8.41
CA LYS A 123 -2.59 -27.31 7.70
C LYS A 123 -2.28 -28.63 8.41
N LEU A 124 -2.84 -28.86 9.60
CA LEU A 124 -2.91 -30.19 10.19
C LEU A 124 -3.94 -30.95 9.35
N ALA A 125 -3.47 -31.57 8.28
CA ALA A 125 -4.23 -32.63 7.66
C ALA A 125 -4.53 -33.68 8.75
N PRO A 126 -5.78 -34.15 8.90
CA PRO A 126 -6.06 -35.23 9.83
C PRO A 126 -5.22 -36.45 9.45
N GLU A 127 -4.58 -37.06 10.45
CA GLU A 127 -3.64 -38.20 10.33
C GLU A 127 -4.24 -39.51 9.79
N TRP A 128 -5.43 -39.47 9.16
CA TRP A 128 -6.17 -40.65 8.68
C TRP A 128 -5.95 -40.97 7.19
N LEU A 129 -4.86 -40.47 6.59
CA LEU A 129 -4.45 -40.77 5.20
C LEU A 129 -3.01 -41.33 5.10
N ALA A 130 -2.50 -41.96 6.16
CA ALA A 130 -1.23 -42.69 6.14
C ALA A 130 -1.46 -44.21 6.20
#